data_AF-D2JYI2-F1
#
_entry.id   AF-D2JYI2-F1
#
_cell.length_a   1.000
_cell.length_b   1.000
_cell.length_c   1.000
_cell.angle_alpha   90.00
_cell.angle_beta   90.00
_cell.angle_gamma   90.00
#
_symmetry.space_group_name_H-M   'P 1'
#
loop_
_entity.id
_entity.type
_entity.pdbx_description
1 polymer ?
#
loop_
_entity_poly.entity_id
_entity_poly.type
_entity_poly.pdbx_seq_one_letter_code
_entity_poly.pdbx_strand_id
1 'polypeptide(L)'
;SFRSELHGVITMSSNFLGLEQLEHLDFQHSNLKQMSEFSVFLSLRNLIYLDISHTHTRVAFNGIFNGLSSLEVLKMAGNSFQENFLPDIFTELRNLTFLDLSQCQLEQLSPTAFNSLSSLSE
;
A
#
# COMPACT_ATOMS: atom_id res chain seq x y z
N SER A 1 3.54 -18.37 8.09
CA SER A 1 2.62 -17.41 8.71
C SER A 1 3.25 -16.91 10.00
N PHE A 2 3.93 -15.76 9.97
CA PHE A 2 4.39 -15.07 11.17
C PHE A 2 3.26 -14.12 11.58
N ARG A 3 2.37 -14.57 12.47
CA ARG A 3 1.42 -13.69 13.16
C ARG A 3 2.03 -13.34 14.51
N SER A 4 2.83 -12.28 14.53
CA SER A 4 3.21 -11.62 15.78
C SER A 4 2.30 -10.41 15.94
N GLU A 5 1.46 -10.41 16.96
CA GLU A 5 0.82 -9.21 17.51
C GLU A 5 1.93 -8.31 18.08
N LEU A 6 2.57 -7.53 17.21
CA LEU A 6 3.51 -6.50 17.62
C LEU A 6 2.67 -5.33 18.13
N HIS A 7 2.48 -5.26 19.45
CA HIS A 7 2.08 -4.01 20.14
C HIS A 7 3.15 -2.90 20.05
N GLY A 8 4.12 -3.04 19.15
CA GLY A 8 5.21 -2.12 18.90
C GLY A 8 4.97 -1.30 17.64
N VAL A 9 5.50 -0.08 17.66
CA VAL A 9 5.59 0.76 16.47
C VAL A 9 6.68 0.22 15.56
N ILE A 10 6.37 -0.04 14.30
CA ILE A 10 7.35 -0.38 13.26
C ILE A 10 7.67 0.88 12.48
N THR A 11 8.92 1.30 12.53
CA THR A 11 9.40 2.47 11.79
C THR A 11 10.01 2.01 10.47
N MET A 12 9.45 2.46 9.34
CA MET A 12 9.95 2.14 8.01
C MET A 12 11.18 3.01 7.71
N SER A 13 12.37 2.41 7.74
CA SER A 13 13.65 3.11 7.55
C SER A 13 14.40 2.69 6.27
N SER A 14 13.91 1.69 5.55
CA SER A 14 14.49 1.22 4.29
C SER A 14 13.42 0.71 3.33
N ASN A 15 13.81 0.43 2.10
CA ASN A 15 12.92 0.03 1.00
C ASN A 15 12.92 -1.50 0.74
N PHE A 16 13.08 -2.32 1.79
CA PHE A 16 13.17 -3.78 1.71
C PHE A 16 14.28 -4.31 0.75
N LEU A 17 15.39 -3.59 0.62
CA LEU A 17 16.55 -4.08 -0.12
C LEU A 17 17.01 -5.45 0.44
N GLY A 18 17.22 -6.43 -0.44
CA GLY A 18 17.57 -7.81 -0.08
C GLY A 18 16.37 -8.75 0.17
N LEU A 19 15.13 -8.24 0.04
CA LEU A 19 13.90 -9.02 0.18
C LEU A 19 13.08 -9.07 -1.12
N GLU A 20 13.75 -8.99 -2.26
CA GLU A 20 13.15 -8.92 -3.60
C GLU A 20 12.31 -10.17 -3.94
N GLN A 21 12.53 -11.28 -3.25
CA GLN A 21 11.81 -12.55 -3.44
C GLN A 21 10.51 -12.66 -2.61
N LEU A 22 10.16 -11.64 -1.82
CA LEU A 22 8.91 -11.67 -1.07
C LEU A 22 7.71 -11.58 -2.02
N GLU A 23 6.78 -12.52 -1.85
CA GLU A 23 5.51 -12.56 -2.58
C GLU A 23 4.33 -12.07 -1.71
N HIS A 24 4.44 -12.18 -0.39
CA HIS A 24 3.35 -11.86 0.54
C HIS A 24 3.86 -11.07 1.74
N LEU A 25 3.28 -9.89 1.97
CA LEU A 25 3.61 -9.01 3.07
C LEU A 25 2.35 -8.54 3.77
N ASP A 26 2.30 -8.76 5.08
CA ASP A 26 1.12 -8.48 5.92
C ASP A 26 1.55 -7.71 7.16
N PHE A 27 1.08 -6.47 7.24
CA PHE A 27 1.26 -5.56 8.37
C PHE A 27 -0.07 -5.19 9.02
N GLN A 28 -1.17 -5.88 8.68
CA GLN A 28 -2.49 -5.48 9.17
C GLN A 28 -2.49 -5.31 10.69
N HIS A 29 -3.14 -4.27 11.19
CA HIS A 29 -3.21 -3.91 12.61
C HIS A 29 -1.87 -3.63 13.31
N SER A 30 -0.77 -3.45 12.57
CA SER A 30 0.51 -2.96 13.11
C SER A 30 0.58 -1.44 13.06
N ASN A 31 1.30 -0.78 13.97
CA ASN A 31 1.48 0.68 13.91
C ASN A 31 2.70 1.03 13.04
N LEU A 32 2.48 1.48 11.80
CA LEU A 32 3.54 1.81 10.86
C LEU A 32 3.85 3.31 10.86
N LYS A 33 5.12 3.68 11.05
CA LYS A 33 5.62 5.06 10.89
C LYS A 33 6.44 5.23 9.62
N GLN A 34 6.46 6.46 9.10
CA GLN A 34 7.27 6.88 7.94
C GLN A 34 6.87 6.23 6.60
N MET A 35 5.68 5.62 6.52
CA MET A 35 5.12 5.01 5.30
C MET A 35 5.01 5.96 4.10
N SER A 36 4.90 7.27 4.35
CA SER A 36 4.74 8.30 3.31
C SER A 36 5.95 9.23 3.20
N GLU A 37 7.13 8.84 3.70
CA GLU A 37 8.34 9.66 3.55
C GLU A 37 9.14 9.32 2.28
N PHE A 38 9.01 8.09 1.78
CA PHE A 38 9.69 7.59 0.59
C PHE A 38 8.96 6.36 0.00
N SER A 39 9.45 5.83 -1.12
CA SER A 39 8.92 4.58 -1.72
C SER A 39 9.35 3.37 -0.89
N VAL A 40 8.63 3.12 0.21
CA VAL A 40 8.94 2.06 1.17
C VAL A 40 8.97 0.66 0.56
N PHE A 41 8.25 0.40 -0.53
CA PHE A 41 8.17 -0.91 -1.17
C PHE A 41 8.99 -1.06 -2.46
N LEU A 42 9.89 -0.11 -2.75
CA LEU A 42 10.56 0.00 -4.05
C LEU A 42 11.26 -1.29 -4.54
N SER A 43 11.80 -2.09 -3.63
CA SER A 43 12.53 -3.32 -3.97
C SER A 43 11.62 -4.55 -4.15
N LEU A 44 10.34 -4.48 -3.77
CA LEU A 44 9.43 -5.63 -3.69
C LEU A 44 8.74 -5.94 -5.03
N ARG A 45 9.53 -6.14 -6.08
CA ARG A 45 9.04 -6.31 -7.46
C ARG A 45 8.24 -7.60 -7.69
N ASN A 46 8.46 -8.61 -6.87
CA ASN A 46 7.76 -9.91 -6.95
C ASN A 46 6.58 -10.00 -5.96
N LEU A 47 6.26 -8.91 -5.25
CA LEU A 47 5.18 -8.94 -4.28
C LEU A 47 3.83 -9.07 -4.98
N ILE A 48 3.04 -10.05 -4.56
CA ILE A 48 1.71 -10.37 -5.08
C ILE A 48 0.63 -9.86 -4.13
N TYR A 49 0.88 -9.96 -2.81
CA TYR A 49 -0.07 -9.56 -1.78
C TYR A 49 0.55 -8.56 -0.81
N LEU A 50 -0.16 -7.45 -0.59
CA LEU A 50 0.15 -6.45 0.42
C LEU A 50 -1.09 -6.10 1.24
N ASP A 51 -0.99 -6.25 2.55
CA ASP A 51 -1.99 -5.77 3.51
C ASP A 51 -1.37 -4.81 4.51
N ILE A 52 -1.76 -3.54 4.41
CA ILE A 52 -1.42 -2.47 5.36
C ILE A 52 -2.67 -1.94 6.06
N SER A 53 -3.75 -2.72 6.14
CA SER A 53 -5.02 -2.29 6.72
C SER A 53 -4.86 -1.95 8.20
N HIS A 54 -5.53 -0.88 8.63
CA HIS A 54 -5.54 -0.39 10.00
C HIS A 54 -4.12 -0.15 10.56
N THR A 55 -3.21 0.35 9.73
CA THR A 55 -1.82 0.60 10.15
C THR A 55 -1.56 2.00 10.70
N HIS A 56 -2.62 2.80 10.85
CA HIS A 56 -2.55 4.22 11.21
C HIS A 56 -1.76 5.05 10.18
N THR A 57 -1.70 4.59 8.94
CA THR A 57 -1.01 5.28 7.86
C THR A 57 -1.84 6.47 7.38
N ARG A 58 -1.20 7.64 7.28
CA ARG A 58 -1.72 8.80 6.53
C ARG A 58 -0.95 8.89 5.21
N VAL A 59 -1.59 8.53 4.11
CA VAL A 59 -1.00 8.57 2.77
C VAL A 59 -0.86 10.02 2.30
N ALA A 60 0.38 10.48 2.19
CA ALA A 60 0.70 11.85 1.77
C ALA A 60 1.74 11.90 0.63
N PHE A 61 2.19 10.75 0.16
CA PHE A 61 3.24 10.62 -0.83
C PHE A 61 2.79 9.76 -2.01
N ASN A 62 2.88 10.31 -3.22
CA ASN A 62 2.33 9.67 -4.41
C ASN A 62 3.07 8.40 -4.83
N GLY A 63 4.34 8.25 -4.42
CA GLY A 63 5.17 7.09 -4.76
C GLY A 63 5.16 5.97 -3.74
N ILE A 64 4.18 5.93 -2.82
CA ILE A 64 4.11 4.95 -1.72
C ILE A 64 4.08 3.50 -2.23
N PHE A 65 3.48 3.27 -3.40
CA PHE A 65 3.35 1.95 -4.03
C PHE A 65 4.30 1.71 -5.22
N ASN A 66 5.27 2.60 -5.44
CA ASN A 66 6.28 2.38 -6.48
C ASN A 66 7.07 1.09 -6.21
N GLY A 67 7.38 0.36 -7.28
CA GLY A 67 8.09 -0.92 -7.25
C GLY A 67 7.18 -2.15 -7.20
N LEU A 68 5.89 -2.00 -6.90
CA LEU A 68 4.93 -3.09 -6.73
C LEU A 68 4.32 -3.56 -8.06
N SER A 69 5.16 -3.79 -9.08
CA SER A 69 4.72 -4.09 -10.45
C SER A 69 3.99 -5.42 -10.61
N SER A 70 4.19 -6.38 -9.71
CA SER A 70 3.56 -7.71 -9.74
C SER A 70 2.35 -7.81 -8.81
N LEU A 71 1.97 -6.72 -8.13
CA LEU A 71 0.96 -6.78 -7.08
C LEU A 71 -0.42 -7.08 -7.66
N GLU A 72 -1.08 -8.07 -7.07
CA GLU A 72 -2.43 -8.49 -7.42
C GLU A 72 -3.45 -8.08 -6.36
N VAL A 73 -3.05 -8.08 -5.08
CA VAL A 73 -3.94 -7.77 -3.95
C VAL A 73 -3.34 -6.65 -3.12
N LEU A 74 -4.06 -5.53 -3.03
CA LEU A 74 -3.74 -4.41 -2.15
C LEU A 74 -4.89 -4.16 -1.18
N LYS A 75 -4.59 -4.26 0.11
CA LYS A 75 -5.52 -3.89 1.18
C LYS A 75 -4.93 -2.78 2.02
N MET A 76 -5.70 -1.71 2.19
CA MET A 76 -5.29 -0.58 3.01
C MET A 76 -6.45 0.05 3.77
N ALA A 77 -7.47 -0.76 4.07
CA ALA A 77 -8.67 -0.34 4.76
C ALA A 77 -8.35 0.36 6.08
N GLY A 78 -9.15 1.36 6.45
CA GLY A 78 -9.01 2.08 7.72
C GLY A 78 -7.74 2.92 7.89
N ASN A 79 -6.99 3.16 6.81
CA ASN A 79 -5.98 4.22 6.76
C ASN A 79 -6.60 5.55 6.32
N SER A 80 -5.82 6.63 6.24
CA SER A 80 -6.33 7.94 5.79
C SER A 80 -5.47 8.49 4.65
N PHE A 81 -6.02 9.47 3.93
CA PHE A 81 -5.32 10.19 2.88
C PHE A 81 -5.19 11.66 3.24
N GLN A 82 -4.11 12.29 2.80
CA GLN A 82 -3.96 13.73 2.93
C GLN A 82 -5.15 14.43 2.28
N GLU A 83 -5.78 15.32 3.05
CA GLU A 83 -6.94 16.13 2.62
C GLU A 83 -8.14 15.28 2.16
N ASN A 84 -8.25 14.03 2.63
CA ASN A 84 -9.30 13.09 2.24
C ASN A 84 -9.39 12.91 0.71
N PHE A 85 -8.27 13.11 0.01
CA PHE A 85 -8.15 13.06 -1.44
C PHE A 85 -7.29 11.88 -1.89
N LEU A 86 -7.80 11.08 -2.85
CA LEU A 86 -7.06 9.99 -3.48
C LEU A 86 -6.32 10.48 -4.74
N PRO A 87 -4.97 10.56 -4.74
CA PRO A 87 -4.20 10.92 -5.93
C PRO A 87 -3.99 9.71 -6.87
N ASP A 88 -3.30 9.95 -7.99
CA ASP A 88 -2.86 8.90 -8.93
C ASP A 88 -1.67 8.09 -8.38
N ILE A 89 -1.88 7.33 -7.31
CA ILE A 89 -0.82 6.58 -6.60
C ILE A 89 -0.70 5.12 -7.04
N PHE A 90 -1.62 4.63 -7.88
CA PHE A 90 -1.67 3.24 -8.32
C PHE A 90 -1.01 3.02 -9.69
N THR A 91 -0.25 3.99 -10.20
CA THR A 91 0.23 4.04 -11.60
C THR A 91 1.05 2.84 -12.07
N GLU A 92 1.68 2.10 -11.16
CA GLU A 92 2.45 0.88 -11.45
C GLU A 92 1.69 -0.43 -11.20
N LEU A 93 0.52 -0.39 -10.56
CA LEU A 93 -0.25 -1.56 -10.11
C LEU A 93 -1.10 -2.18 -11.23
N ARG A 94 -0.50 -2.43 -12.40
CA ARG A 94 -1.24 -2.89 -13.60
C ARG A 94 -1.83 -4.29 -13.47
N ASN A 95 -1.26 -5.11 -12.59
CA ASN A 95 -1.70 -6.48 -12.32
C ASN A 95 -2.70 -6.57 -11.15
N LEU A 96 -3.10 -5.44 -10.56
CA LEU A 96 -3.99 -5.44 -9.41
C LEU A 96 -5.37 -5.96 -9.79
N THR A 97 -5.82 -6.99 -9.09
CA THR A 97 -7.14 -7.62 -9.26
C THR A 97 -8.05 -7.37 -8.06
N PHE A 98 -7.49 -7.00 -6.90
CA PHE A 98 -8.25 -6.66 -5.70
C PHE A 98 -7.68 -5.42 -5.02
N LEU A 99 -8.55 -4.44 -4.74
CA LEU A 99 -8.23 -3.21 -4.04
C LEU A 99 -9.26 -2.93 -2.94
N ASP A 100 -8.79 -2.84 -1.69
CA ASP A 100 -9.62 -2.43 -0.55
C ASP A 100 -9.20 -1.07 0.00
N LEU A 101 -10.04 -0.07 -0.25
CA LEU A 101 -9.97 1.31 0.26
C LEU A 101 -11.11 1.61 1.26
N SER A 102 -11.75 0.58 1.81
CA SER A 102 -12.85 0.76 2.75
C SER A 102 -12.40 1.52 4.00
N GLN A 103 -13.29 2.33 4.56
CA GLN A 103 -13.02 3.13 5.76
C GLN A 103 -11.85 4.13 5.62
N CYS A 104 -11.45 4.51 4.39
CA CYS A 104 -10.38 5.48 4.17
C CYS A 104 -10.77 6.96 4.28
N GLN A 105 -12.04 7.25 4.59
CA GLN A 105 -12.58 8.62 4.72
C GLN A 105 -12.34 9.49 3.48
N LEU A 106 -12.27 8.88 2.30
CA LEU A 106 -12.10 9.59 1.03
C LEU A 106 -13.36 10.41 0.71
N GLU A 107 -13.17 11.69 0.44
CA GLU A 107 -14.22 12.61 -0.01
C GLU A 107 -14.07 12.93 -1.50
N GLN A 108 -12.84 12.89 -2.00
CA GLN A 108 -12.50 13.26 -3.37
C GLN A 108 -11.45 12.29 -3.92
N LEU A 109 -11.41 12.15 -5.25
CA LEU A 109 -10.41 11.35 -5.94
C LEU A 109 -10.02 12.01 -7.25
N SER A 110 -8.78 11.80 -7.66
CA SER A 110 -8.30 12.19 -8.99
C SER A 110 -9.17 11.53 -10.07
N PRO A 111 -9.59 12.25 -11.13
CA PRO A 111 -10.34 11.67 -12.25
C PRO A 111 -9.64 10.47 -12.91
N THR A 112 -8.33 10.33 -12.69
CA THR A 112 -7.50 9.27 -13.27
C THR A 112 -6.95 8.28 -12.24
N ALA A 113 -7.44 8.34 -10.99
CA ALA A 113 -6.90 7.57 -9.86
C ALA A 113 -6.76 6.07 -10.16
N PHE A 114 -7.72 5.52 -10.92
CA PHE A 114 -7.81 4.09 -11.24
C PHE A 114 -7.44 3.75 -12.69
N ASN A 115 -7.03 4.71 -13.54
CA ASN A 115 -6.80 4.48 -14.98
C ASN A 115 -5.73 3.43 -15.29
N SER A 116 -4.82 3.19 -14.35
CA SER A 116 -3.73 2.21 -14.49
C SER A 116 -4.12 0.80 -14.07
N LEU A 117 -5.25 0.62 -13.39
CA LEU A 117 -5.72 -0.65 -12.83
C LEU A 117 -6.48 -1.48 -13.86
N SER A 118 -5.81 -1.81 -14.96
CA SER A 118 -6.43 -2.51 -16.10
C SER A 118 -6.95 -3.92 -15.79
N SER A 119 -6.48 -4.53 -14.70
CA SER A 119 -6.83 -5.90 -14.29
C SER A 119 -7.83 -5.95 -13.12
N LEU A 120 -8.27 -4.79 -12.62
CA LEU A 120 -9.19 -4.72 -11.50
C LEU A 120 -10.58 -5.13 -11.97
N SER A 121 -11.10 -6.23 -11.42
CA SER A 121 -12.47 -6.68 -11.72
C SER A 121 -13.49 -5.88 -10.91
N GLU A 122 -14.67 -5.66 -11.51
CA GLU A 122 -15.86 -5.11 -10.83
C GLU A 122 -16.32 -5.97 -9.64
#